data_AF-A0A643BUB3-F1
#
_entry.id   AF-A0A643BUB3-F1
#
_cell.length_a   1.000
_cell.length_b   1.000
_cell.length_c   1.000
_cell.angle_alpha   90.00
_cell.angle_beta   90.00
_cell.angle_gamma   90.00
#
_symmetry.space_group_name_H-M   'P 1'
#
loop_
_entity.id
_entity.type
_entity.pdbx_description
1 polymer ?
#
loop_
_entity_poly.entity_id
_entity_poly.type
_entity_poly.pdbx_seq_one_letter_code
_entity_poly.pdbx_strand_id
1 'polypeptide(L)'
;TDIWLLVRRLHGKSGTWWDEHLSEENVPFVKQLVSDENKGQLASKLCPLKDEPWPIHPWEPGSSRVGLIALKLGMMPLWTKDGQKHVVTLLQVQDCHILKYTPKENHNGKMAALTVGGKTVSRFHKSTSILEFYRELGLPPKQKVKIFNVTDNAVIK
;
A
#
# COMPACT_ATOMS: atom_id res chain seq x y z
N THR A 1 49.81 -17.16 -34.45
CA THR A 1 49.79 -16.62 -33.06
C THR A 1 48.33 -16.55 -32.66
N ASP A 2 47.82 -17.67 -32.15
CA ASP A 2 46.39 -17.82 -31.88
C ASP A 2 46.07 -17.28 -30.49
N ILE A 3 45.39 -16.14 -30.46
CA ILE A 3 44.91 -15.51 -29.23
C ILE A 3 43.61 -16.22 -28.83
N TRP A 4 43.72 -17.12 -27.86
CA TRP A 4 42.56 -17.71 -27.20
C TRP A 4 41.88 -16.64 -26.33
N LEU A 5 40.76 -16.11 -26.82
CA LEU A 5 39.83 -15.31 -26.02
C LEU A 5 39.06 -16.24 -25.06
N LEU A 6 39.63 -16.44 -23.88
CA LEU A 6 38.95 -17.11 -22.77
C LEU A 6 37.89 -16.17 -22.18
N VAL A 7 36.67 -16.18 -22.73
CA VAL A 7 35.52 -15.54 -22.09
C VAL A 7 35.13 -16.38 -20.88
N ARG A 8 35.68 -16.04 -19.71
CA ARG A 8 35.20 -16.58 -18.43
C ARG A 8 33.75 -16.14 -18.24
N ARG A 9 32.80 -17.05 -18.46
CA ARG A 9 31.41 -16.87 -18.05
C ARG A 9 31.38 -16.88 -16.51
N LEU A 10 31.53 -15.71 -15.90
CA LEU A 10 31.39 -15.51 -14.46
C LEU A 10 29.95 -15.85 -14.05
N HIS A 11 29.76 -17.05 -13.52
CA HIS A 11 28.50 -17.50 -12.92
C HIS A 11 28.27 -16.94 -11.51
N GLY A 12 28.94 -15.86 -11.13
CA GLY A 12 28.72 -15.19 -9.85
C GLY A 12 27.65 -14.12 -9.98
N LYS A 13 26.37 -14.47 -9.74
CA LYS A 13 25.31 -13.46 -9.60
C LYS A 13 25.53 -12.72 -8.27
N SER A 14 26.30 -11.63 -8.29
CA SER A 14 26.34 -10.71 -7.15
C SER A 14 24.99 -10.02 -7.03
N GLY A 15 24.48 -9.87 -5.81
CA GLY A 15 23.35 -8.98 -5.56
C GLY A 15 23.74 -7.54 -5.89
N THR A 16 22.77 -6.75 -6.34
CA THR A 16 22.94 -5.32 -6.63
C THR A 16 21.83 -4.52 -5.93
N TRP A 17 22.04 -3.22 -5.75
CA TRP A 17 21.04 -2.28 -5.23
C TRP A 17 20.75 -1.18 -6.24
N TRP A 18 19.60 -0.51 -6.07
CA TRP A 18 18.99 0.30 -7.13
C TRP A 18 19.87 1.46 -7.64
N ASP A 19 20.77 2.00 -6.81
CA ASP A 19 21.66 3.11 -7.13
C ASP A 19 23.14 2.73 -7.30
N GLU A 20 23.49 1.43 -7.29
CA GLU A 20 24.90 0.98 -7.41
C GLU A 20 25.58 1.45 -8.71
N HIS A 21 24.81 1.50 -9.80
CA HIS A 21 25.31 1.80 -11.15
C HIS A 21 24.78 3.12 -11.69
N LEU A 22 24.26 3.99 -10.82
CA LEU A 22 23.78 5.32 -11.21
C LEU A 22 24.89 6.36 -11.02
N SER A 23 24.99 7.30 -11.97
CA SER A 23 25.81 8.50 -11.80
C SER A 23 25.21 9.44 -10.75
N GLU A 24 26.02 10.34 -10.22
CA GLU A 24 25.58 11.36 -9.26
C GLU A 24 24.42 12.23 -9.78
N GLU A 25 24.39 12.49 -11.09
CA GLU A 25 23.32 13.22 -11.77
C GLU A 25 22.02 12.40 -11.90
N ASN A 26 22.12 11.09 -12.12
CA ASN A 26 20.95 10.24 -12.36
C ASN A 26 20.20 9.89 -11.07
N VAL A 27 20.90 9.81 -9.93
CA VAL A 27 20.28 9.53 -8.63
C VAL A 27 19.14 10.50 -8.28
N PRO A 28 19.31 11.83 -8.31
CA PRO A 28 18.22 12.76 -8.04
C PRO A 28 17.12 12.70 -9.10
N PHE A 29 17.48 12.52 -10.38
CA PHE A 29 16.51 12.39 -11.47
C PHE A 29 15.56 11.19 -11.24
N VAL A 30 16.11 10.01 -10.94
CA VAL A 30 15.31 8.79 -10.70
C VAL A 30 14.42 8.95 -9.47
N LYS A 31 14.92 9.57 -8.38
CA LYS A 31 14.12 9.86 -7.19
C LYS A 31 12.94 10.78 -7.49
N GLN A 32 13.17 11.84 -8.27
CA GLN A 32 12.13 12.79 -8.66
C GLN A 32 11.08 12.12 -9.56
N LEU A 33 11.52 11.37 -10.57
CA LEU A 33 10.65 10.64 -11.48
C LEU A 33 9.69 9.71 -10.71
N VAL A 34 10.22 8.89 -9.80
CA VAL A 34 9.41 7.97 -8.99
C VAL A 34 8.48 8.71 -8.03
N SER A 35 8.93 9.84 -7.46
CA SER A 35 8.09 10.68 -6.58
C SER A 35 6.88 11.23 -7.34
N ASP A 36 7.09 11.76 -8.54
CA ASP A 36 6.03 12.36 -9.35
C ASP A 36 5.08 11.30 -9.91
N GLU A 37 5.59 10.13 -10.31
CA GLU A 37 4.76 8.98 -10.68
C GLU A 37 3.86 8.55 -9.51
N ASN A 38 4.41 8.44 -8.29
CA ASN A 38 3.64 8.08 -7.11
C ASN A 38 2.54 9.12 -6.81
N LYS A 39 2.84 10.42 -6.93
CA LYS A 39 1.84 11.49 -6.76
C LYS A 39 0.73 11.37 -7.80
N GLY A 40 1.08 11.13 -9.07
CA GLY A 40 0.12 10.92 -10.16
C GLY A 40 -0.79 9.72 -9.90
N GLN A 41 -0.22 8.59 -9.50
CA GLN A 41 -0.97 7.39 -9.11
C GLN A 41 -1.94 7.66 -7.96
N LEU A 42 -1.48 8.31 -6.88
CA LEU A 42 -2.33 8.63 -5.74
C LEU A 42 -3.45 9.61 -6.11
N ALA A 43 -3.13 10.66 -6.87
CA ALA A 43 -4.11 11.63 -7.33
C ALA A 43 -5.19 10.99 -8.21
N SER A 44 -4.82 10.01 -9.04
CA SER A 44 -5.76 9.29 -9.89
C SER A 44 -6.81 8.48 -9.12
N LYS A 45 -6.53 8.10 -7.85
CA LYS A 45 -7.43 7.29 -7.01
C LYS A 45 -8.27 8.11 -6.02
N LEU A 46 -8.22 9.45 -6.09
CA LEU A 46 -8.94 10.33 -5.17
C LEU A 46 -10.46 10.40 -5.41
N CYS A 47 -10.95 9.97 -6.59
CA CYS A 47 -12.34 10.10 -7.00
C CYS A 47 -13.08 8.75 -7.12
N PRO A 48 -13.08 7.88 -6.09
CA PRO A 48 -13.55 6.50 -6.22
C PRO A 48 -15.03 6.35 -6.59
N LEU A 49 -15.86 7.36 -6.31
CA LEU A 49 -17.29 7.34 -6.65
C LEU A 49 -17.56 7.60 -8.14
N LYS A 50 -16.59 8.16 -8.87
CA LYS A 50 -16.68 8.36 -10.32
C LYS A 50 -16.12 7.17 -11.10
N ASP A 51 -15.26 6.37 -10.46
CA ASP A 51 -14.48 5.30 -11.09
C ASP A 51 -15.18 3.93 -10.97
N GLU A 52 -16.39 3.83 -11.52
CA GLU A 52 -17.21 2.60 -11.53
C GLU A 52 -17.28 1.93 -10.15
N PRO A 53 -17.86 2.61 -9.15
CA PRO A 53 -17.98 2.05 -7.82
C PRO A 53 -18.88 0.82 -7.84
N TRP A 54 -18.57 -0.14 -6.97
CA TRP A 54 -19.47 -1.26 -6.72
C TRP A 54 -20.76 -0.79 -6.04
N PRO A 55 -21.86 -1.57 -6.13
CA PRO A 55 -23.13 -1.20 -5.52
C PRO A 55 -22.98 -0.92 -4.01
N ILE A 56 -23.57 0.19 -3.57
CA ILE A 56 -23.62 0.55 -2.16
C ILE A 56 -24.89 -0.07 -1.57
N HIS A 57 -24.72 -0.97 -0.60
CA HIS A 57 -25.82 -1.63 0.08
C HIS A 57 -26.23 -0.87 1.36
N PRO A 58 -27.50 -0.97 1.77
CA PRO A 58 -27.94 -0.41 3.05
C PRO A 58 -27.30 -1.14 4.24
N TRP A 59 -27.27 -0.48 5.39
CA TRP A 59 -26.85 -1.09 6.63
C TRP A 59 -27.89 -2.11 7.12
N GLU A 60 -27.42 -3.24 7.63
CA GLU A 60 -28.24 -4.29 8.23
C GLU A 60 -27.70 -4.68 9.62
N PRO A 61 -28.57 -5.12 10.56
CA PRO A 61 -28.11 -5.65 11.84
C PRO A 61 -27.12 -6.82 11.65
N GLY A 62 -25.97 -6.75 12.32
CA GLY A 62 -24.89 -7.73 12.17
C GLY A 62 -23.86 -7.41 11.07
N SER A 63 -24.01 -6.30 10.34
CA SER A 63 -23.02 -5.86 9.36
C SER A 63 -21.67 -5.51 9.99
N SER A 64 -20.57 -5.93 9.36
CA SER A 64 -19.19 -5.63 9.79
C SER A 64 -18.45 -4.88 8.68
N ARG A 65 -18.05 -3.64 8.96
CA ARG A 65 -17.35 -2.76 8.00
C ARG A 65 -15.84 -2.94 8.02
N VAL A 66 -15.19 -2.43 6.97
CA VAL A 66 -13.73 -2.38 6.87
C VAL A 66 -13.09 -1.49 7.96
N GLY A 67 -11.88 -1.83 8.38
CA GLY A 67 -11.05 -1.01 9.27
C GLY A 67 -10.05 -0.11 8.54
N LEU A 68 -9.16 0.51 9.32
CA LEU A 68 -8.12 1.42 8.83
C LEU A 68 -6.74 1.05 9.35
N ILE A 69 -5.70 1.47 8.61
CA ILE A 69 -4.31 1.44 9.06
C ILE A 69 -3.87 2.89 9.30
N ALA A 70 -3.47 3.19 10.53
CA ALA A 70 -3.05 4.53 10.94
C ALA A 70 -1.66 4.50 11.61
N LEU A 71 -1.02 5.66 11.64
CA LEU A 71 0.27 5.92 12.29
C LEU A 71 0.02 6.63 13.62
N LYS A 72 0.55 6.07 14.71
CA LYS A 72 0.52 6.72 16.04
C LYS A 72 1.48 7.90 16.06
N LEU A 73 0.95 9.11 16.18
CA LEU A 73 1.76 10.33 16.29
C LEU A 73 2.22 10.59 17.73
N GLY A 74 1.35 10.33 18.70
CA GLY A 74 1.62 10.66 20.10
C GLY A 74 0.35 10.71 20.93
N MET A 75 0.44 11.35 22.10
CA MET A 75 -0.67 11.52 23.02
C MET A 75 -0.82 12.99 23.37
N MET A 76 -2.07 13.44 23.58
CA MET A 76 -2.36 14.82 24.00
C MET A 76 -3.54 14.87 24.98
N PRO A 77 -3.62 15.89 25.85
CA PRO A 77 -4.79 16.07 26.71
C PRO A 77 -5.96 16.69 25.92
N LEU A 78 -7.17 16.23 26.20
CA LEU A 78 -8.43 16.78 25.71
C LEU A 78 -9.35 17.05 26.91
N TRP A 79 -9.99 18.21 26.94
CA TRP A 79 -10.90 18.61 28.02
C TRP A 79 -12.34 18.49 27.54
N THR A 80 -13.18 17.83 28.33
CA THR A 80 -14.61 17.70 28.04
C THR A 80 -15.37 18.97 28.46
N LYS A 81 -16.63 19.08 28.03
CA LYS A 81 -17.51 20.21 28.42
C LYS A 81 -17.75 20.29 29.93
N ASP A 82 -17.67 19.15 30.62
CA ASP A 82 -17.81 19.06 32.08
C ASP A 82 -16.49 19.40 32.82
N GLY A 83 -15.46 19.86 32.09
CA GLY A 83 -14.17 20.23 32.65
C GLY A 83 -13.27 19.04 32.99
N GLN A 84 -13.57 17.81 32.54
CA GLN A 84 -12.75 16.63 32.82
C GLN A 84 -11.64 16.45 31.78
N LYS A 85 -10.41 16.22 32.26
CA LYS A 85 -9.24 15.93 31.41
C LYS A 85 -9.20 14.46 31.00
N HIS A 86 -9.14 14.20 29.70
CA HIS A 86 -8.96 12.88 29.11
C HIS A 86 -7.66 12.85 28.28
N VAL A 87 -6.89 11.77 28.39
CA VAL A 87 -5.68 11.60 27.58
C VAL A 87 -6.05 10.81 26.32
N VAL A 88 -5.78 11.39 25.16
CA VAL A 88 -6.11 10.80 23.85
C VAL A 88 -4.84 10.44 23.08
N THR A 89 -4.97 9.48 22.15
CA THR A 89 -3.90 9.11 21.21
C THR A 89 -4.22 9.65 19.82
N LEU A 90 -3.24 10.30 19.20
CA LEU A 90 -3.36 10.80 17.83
C LEU A 90 -2.99 9.71 16.83
N LEU A 91 -3.93 9.36 15.96
CA LEU A 91 -3.77 8.36 14.90
C LEU A 91 -3.97 9.05 13.54
N GLN A 92 -2.90 9.15 12.75
CA GLN A 92 -2.96 9.73 11.40
C GLN A 92 -3.14 8.64 10.35
N VAL A 93 -4.18 8.76 9.52
CA VAL A 93 -4.37 7.88 8.37
C VAL A 93 -3.52 8.41 7.21
N GLN A 94 -2.55 7.62 6.76
CA GLN A 94 -1.67 7.97 5.64
C GLN A 94 -1.78 6.93 4.53
N ASP A 95 -2.19 7.39 3.34
CA ASP A 95 -2.32 6.60 2.11
C ASP A 95 -2.98 5.22 2.29
N CYS A 96 -4.11 5.18 3.00
CA CYS A 96 -4.84 3.95 3.32
C CYS A 96 -5.77 3.57 2.17
N HIS A 97 -5.51 2.44 1.52
CA HIS A 97 -6.27 1.97 0.35
C HIS A 97 -6.59 0.48 0.47
N ILE A 98 -7.71 0.08 -0.12
CA ILE A 98 -8.02 -1.33 -0.36
C ILE A 98 -7.13 -1.82 -1.50
N LEU A 99 -6.57 -3.01 -1.33
CA LEU A 99 -5.65 -3.63 -2.28
C LEU A 99 -6.27 -4.84 -2.97
N LYS A 100 -7.10 -5.59 -2.24
CA LYS A 100 -7.69 -6.83 -2.74
C LYS A 100 -8.95 -7.18 -1.97
N TYR A 101 -9.98 -7.58 -2.71
CA TYR A 101 -11.14 -8.28 -2.19
C TYR A 101 -10.97 -9.80 -2.32
N THR A 102 -11.36 -10.55 -1.30
CA THR A 102 -11.43 -12.01 -1.33
C THR A 102 -12.83 -12.44 -0.87
N PRO A 103 -13.60 -13.15 -1.72
CA PRO A 103 -14.94 -13.59 -1.38
C PRO A 103 -14.89 -14.67 -0.28
N LYS A 104 -16.01 -14.85 0.44
CA LYS A 104 -16.08 -15.72 1.64
C LYS A 104 -15.67 -17.16 1.36
N GLU A 105 -16.01 -17.69 0.19
CA GLU A 105 -15.68 -19.05 -0.27
C GLU A 105 -14.16 -19.26 -0.34
N ASN A 106 -13.43 -18.21 -0.70
CA ASN A 106 -11.97 -18.23 -0.89
C ASN A 106 -11.20 -17.70 0.33
N HIS A 107 -11.88 -17.41 1.45
CA HIS A 107 -11.26 -16.88 2.67
C HIS A 107 -11.43 -17.83 3.86
N ASN A 108 -12.57 -17.80 4.55
CA ASN A 108 -12.81 -18.60 5.76
C ASN A 108 -14.21 -19.28 5.77
N GLY A 109 -14.93 -19.23 4.65
CA GLY A 109 -16.27 -19.79 4.49
C GLY A 109 -17.39 -19.03 5.22
N LYS A 110 -17.07 -18.00 6.02
CA LYS A 110 -18.05 -17.25 6.85
C LYS A 110 -18.18 -15.79 6.45
N MET A 111 -17.06 -15.13 6.20
CA MET A 111 -16.99 -13.70 5.90
C MET A 111 -16.04 -13.47 4.73
N ALA A 112 -16.36 -12.46 3.92
CA ALA A 112 -15.43 -11.97 2.93
C ALA A 112 -14.29 -11.18 3.60
N ALA A 113 -13.22 -10.94 2.86
CA ALA A 113 -12.03 -10.28 3.36
C ALA A 113 -11.59 -9.12 2.45
N LEU A 114 -11.33 -7.97 3.06
CA LEU A 114 -10.69 -6.83 2.41
C LEU A 114 -9.26 -6.70 2.92
N THR A 115 -8.33 -6.73 1.99
CA THR A 115 -6.91 -6.48 2.24
C THR A 115 -6.65 -4.99 2.10
N VAL A 116 -6.21 -4.34 3.17
CA VAL A 116 -5.99 -2.90 3.25
C VAL A 116 -4.50 -2.63 3.47
N GLY A 117 -3.95 -1.68 2.72
CA GLY A 117 -2.58 -1.22 2.84
C GLY A 117 -2.51 0.19 3.39
N GLY A 118 -1.50 0.49 4.21
CA GLY A 118 -1.26 1.82 4.77
C GLY A 118 0.21 2.23 4.72
N LYS A 119 0.42 3.55 4.62
CA LYS A 119 1.70 4.25 4.46
C LYS A 119 2.50 3.82 3.22
N THR A 120 2.67 4.74 2.27
CA THR A 120 3.48 4.50 1.07
C THR A 120 4.97 4.35 1.41
N VAL A 121 5.67 3.45 0.71
CA VAL A 121 7.11 3.20 0.86
C VAL A 121 7.82 3.14 -0.49
N SER A 122 9.14 3.30 -0.48
CA SER A 122 9.98 3.19 -1.67
C SER A 122 9.82 1.82 -2.34
N ARG A 123 9.68 1.85 -3.68
CA ARG A 123 9.64 0.65 -4.52
C ARG A 123 11.01 -0.04 -4.66
N PHE A 124 12.11 0.67 -4.43
CA PHE A 124 13.48 0.15 -4.60
C PHE A 124 13.88 -0.97 -3.63
N HIS A 125 13.11 -1.17 -2.56
CA HIS A 125 13.40 -2.18 -1.52
C HIS A 125 12.27 -3.22 -1.39
N LYS A 126 11.52 -3.46 -2.48
CA LYS A 126 10.44 -4.45 -2.52
C LYS A 126 10.76 -5.56 -3.51
N SER A 127 10.23 -6.76 -3.24
CA SER A 127 10.37 -7.89 -4.15
C SER A 127 9.61 -7.62 -5.45
N THR A 128 10.08 -8.23 -6.54
CA THR A 128 9.45 -8.11 -7.87
C THR A 128 7.97 -8.48 -7.84
N SER A 129 7.61 -9.57 -7.14
CA SER A 129 6.21 -10.00 -6.99
C SER A 129 5.30 -8.96 -6.34
N ILE A 130 5.80 -8.23 -5.35
CA ILE A 130 5.04 -7.15 -4.71
C ILE A 130 4.91 -5.98 -5.67
N LEU A 131 5.97 -5.63 -6.39
CA LEU A 131 5.94 -4.54 -7.37
C LEU A 131 4.97 -4.81 -8.51
N GLU A 132 4.91 -6.04 -9.00
CA GLU A 132 3.95 -6.45 -10.04
C GLU A 132 2.50 -6.32 -9.56
N PHE A 133 2.21 -6.80 -8.35
CA PHE A 133 0.90 -6.64 -7.73
C PHE A 133 0.47 -5.16 -7.62
N TYR A 134 1.37 -4.28 -7.16
CA TYR A 134 1.07 -2.85 -7.05
C TYR A 134 0.98 -2.13 -8.40
N ARG A 135 1.73 -2.59 -9.40
CA ARG A 135 1.67 -2.09 -10.78
C ARG A 135 0.31 -2.36 -11.40
N GLU A 136 -0.24 -3.56 -11.20
CA GLU A 136 -1.60 -3.92 -11.68
C GLU A 136 -2.69 -3.09 -10.99
N LEU A 137 -2.52 -2.76 -9.71
CA LEU A 137 -3.45 -1.91 -8.97
C LEU A 137 -3.34 -0.41 -9.32
N GLY A 138 -2.22 0.01 -9.90
CA GLY A 138 -1.92 1.43 -10.14
C GLY A 138 -1.72 2.22 -8.84
N LEU A 139 -1.10 1.60 -7.82
CA LEU A 139 -0.82 2.22 -6.53
C LEU A 139 0.65 2.02 -6.16
N PRO A 140 1.27 2.94 -5.41
CA PRO A 140 2.61 2.72 -4.89
C PRO A 140 2.60 1.70 -3.72
N PRO A 141 3.70 0.95 -3.50
CA PRO A 141 3.77 -0.07 -2.46
C PRO A 141 3.50 0.48 -1.05
N LYS A 142 2.81 -0.30 -0.21
CA LYS A 142 2.48 0.06 1.18
C LYS A 142 3.40 -0.64 2.20
N GLN A 143 3.63 0.00 3.35
CA GLN A 143 4.49 -0.52 4.41
C GLN A 143 3.83 -1.69 5.16
N LYS A 144 2.56 -1.51 5.52
CA LYS A 144 1.78 -2.47 6.30
C LYS A 144 0.54 -2.83 5.53
N VAL A 145 0.26 -4.12 5.48
CA VAL A 145 -0.94 -4.70 4.87
C VAL A 145 -1.64 -5.53 5.93
N LYS A 146 -2.94 -5.35 6.08
CA LYS A 146 -3.79 -6.08 7.03
C LYS A 146 -5.07 -6.52 6.35
N ILE A 147 -5.61 -7.63 6.82
CA ILE A 147 -6.84 -8.23 6.30
C ILE A 147 -7.95 -7.96 7.31
N PHE A 148 -9.09 -7.46 6.84
CA PHE A 148 -10.29 -7.23 7.63
C PHE A 148 -11.40 -8.13 7.14
N ASN A 149 -12.05 -8.84 8.07
CA ASN A 149 -13.23 -9.63 7.78
C ASN A 149 -14.44 -8.70 7.71
N VAL A 150 -15.13 -8.70 6.57
CA VAL A 150 -16.27 -7.85 6.29
C VAL A 150 -17.48 -8.66 5.87
N THR A 151 -18.67 -8.11 6.08
CA THR A 151 -19.91 -8.68 5.54
C THR A 151 -20.08 -8.32 4.07
N ASP A 152 -20.86 -9.12 3.33
CA ASP A 152 -21.01 -8.98 1.88
C ASP A 152 -21.57 -7.60 1.48
N ASN A 153 -22.41 -6.99 2.33
CA ASN A 153 -22.95 -5.64 2.13
C ASN A 153 -21.97 -4.49 2.47
N ALA A 154 -20.78 -4.79 2.97
CA ALA A 154 -19.76 -3.81 3.37
C ALA A 154 -18.50 -3.87 2.49
N VAL A 155 -18.59 -4.52 1.34
CA VAL A 155 -17.49 -4.68 0.40
C VAL A 155 -17.26 -3.39 -0.40
N ILE A 156 -15.99 -3.05 -0.62
CA ILE A 156 -15.56 -1.85 -1.34
C ILE A 156 -14.49 -2.27 -2.37
N LYS A 157 -14.51 -1.62 -3.53
CA LYS A 157 -13.57 -1.80 -4.65
C LYS A 157 -12.17 -1.29 -4.31
#